data_AF-J4HYW0-F1
#
_entry.id   AF-J4HYW0-F1
#
_cell.length_a   1.000
_cell.length_b   1.000
_cell.length_c   1.000
_cell.angle_alpha   90.00
_cell.angle_beta   90.00
_cell.angle_gamma   90.00
#
_symmetry.space_group_name_H-M   'P 1'
#
loop_
_entity.id
_entity.type
_entity.pdbx_description
1 polymer ?
#
loop_
_entity_poly.entity_id
_entity_poly.type
_entity_poly.pdbx_seq_one_letter_code
_entity_poly.pdbx_strand_id
1 'polypeptide(L)'
;MRPSWYHGPLPQMKPLPIHVRAMIHSRRMSREKRIIEFLELNQRREELVREAQFEEALARIAEEDGATLDTVFHRHQHEWGKVFTSLIYNTPYILFSTYLPDKPLVTRISEIHETFKRDDARLSTPYSPEMLRIIKQARREKIANKTRELERERRGVMTPRKLRRQRQGPPSHVLANLTDRQKHMDKVARSVSEIGYVAQVKKALGFKLRNAEAWDVEDGPPGDRPRLDRMLQEIDAENLRRRAKWEENAAKQICEVRFYETPPGSHLIFKS
;
A
#
# COMPACT_ATOMS: atom_id res chain seq x y z
N MET A 1 3.83 10.43 -7.97
CA MET A 1 3.56 9.31 -8.90
C MET A 1 3.68 9.85 -10.32
N ARG A 2 3.72 9.00 -11.35
CA ARG A 2 3.46 9.52 -12.70
C ARG A 2 2.03 10.09 -12.70
N PRO A 3 1.78 11.28 -13.25
CA PRO A 3 0.43 11.76 -13.47
C PRO A 3 -0.43 10.69 -14.16
N SER A 4 -1.71 10.65 -13.81
CA SER A 4 -2.67 9.74 -14.43
C SER A 4 -3.99 10.47 -14.68
N TRP A 5 -4.88 9.84 -15.44
CA TRP A 5 -6.27 10.28 -15.65
C TRP A 5 -7.03 10.64 -14.38
N TYR A 6 -6.64 10.04 -13.24
CA TYR A 6 -7.37 10.13 -11.99
C TYR A 6 -6.77 11.17 -11.02
N HIS A 7 -5.50 11.54 -11.21
CA HIS A 7 -4.81 12.49 -10.34
C HIS A 7 -3.63 13.20 -11.02
N GLY A 8 -3.41 14.44 -10.59
CA GLY A 8 -2.20 15.21 -10.93
C GLY A 8 -0.92 14.68 -10.25
N PRO A 9 0.15 15.47 -10.21
CA PRO A 9 1.47 15.07 -9.73
C PRO A 9 1.44 15.10 -8.21
N LEU A 10 1.05 13.98 -7.61
CA LEU A 10 1.03 13.87 -6.16
C LEU A 10 2.41 13.48 -5.63
N PRO A 11 2.82 14.01 -4.46
CA PRO A 11 3.99 13.52 -3.73
C PRO A 11 3.89 12.00 -3.54
N GLN A 12 5.00 11.29 -3.77
CA GLN A 12 5.04 9.83 -3.56
C GLN A 12 5.06 9.52 -2.06
N MET A 13 3.89 9.44 -1.44
CA MET A 13 3.71 9.00 -0.06
C MET A 13 3.31 7.51 -0.01
N LYS A 14 3.84 6.77 0.97
CA LYS A 14 3.53 5.36 1.20
C LYS A 14 3.30 5.17 2.72
N PRO A 15 2.09 4.77 3.15
CA PRO A 15 0.85 4.76 2.36
C PRO A 15 0.43 6.18 1.93
N LEU A 16 -0.42 6.29 0.92
CA LEU A 16 -1.14 7.54 0.65
C LEU A 16 -2.15 7.81 1.78
N PRO A 17 -2.51 9.08 2.03
CA PRO A 17 -3.61 9.39 2.93
C PRO A 17 -4.89 8.71 2.44
N ILE A 18 -5.70 8.22 3.39
CA ILE A 18 -6.90 7.43 3.09
C ILE A 18 -7.84 8.20 2.16
N HIS A 19 -8.06 9.50 2.41
CA HIS A 19 -8.92 10.36 1.59
C HIS A 19 -8.41 10.50 0.14
N VAL A 20 -7.10 10.68 -0.07
CA VAL A 20 -6.52 10.75 -1.43
C VAL A 20 -6.70 9.43 -2.15
N ARG A 21 -6.43 8.31 -1.47
CA ARG A 21 -6.62 6.97 -2.03
C ARG A 21 -8.09 6.73 -2.41
N ALA A 22 -9.01 7.07 -1.51
CA ALA A 22 -10.45 6.94 -1.72
C ALA A 22 -10.93 7.81 -2.89
N MET A 23 -10.45 9.06 -2.98
CA MET A 23 -10.74 9.96 -4.11
C MET A 23 -10.26 9.37 -5.44
N ILE A 24 -9.03 8.86 -5.52
CA ILE A 24 -8.49 8.24 -6.74
C ILE A 24 -9.32 7.01 -7.13
N HIS A 25 -9.65 6.16 -6.16
CA HIS A 25 -10.47 4.97 -6.39
C HIS A 25 -11.88 5.34 -6.87
N SER A 26 -12.53 6.29 -6.20
CA SER A 26 -13.86 6.79 -6.60
C SER A 26 -13.85 7.33 -8.03
N ARG A 27 -12.87 8.17 -8.39
CA ARG A 27 -12.72 8.68 -9.77
C ARG A 27 -12.54 7.58 -10.80
N ARG A 28 -11.74 6.55 -10.46
CA ARG A 28 -11.54 5.38 -11.32
C ARG A 28 -12.85 4.63 -11.54
N MET A 29 -13.55 4.28 -10.46
CA MET A 29 -14.85 3.58 -10.55
C MET A 29 -15.88 4.40 -11.31
N SER A 30 -15.96 5.72 -11.08
CA SER A 30 -16.87 6.60 -11.82
C SER A 30 -16.53 6.68 -13.31
N ARG A 31 -15.24 6.66 -13.67
CA ARG A 31 -14.84 6.63 -15.08
C ARG A 31 -15.19 5.29 -15.73
N GLU A 32 -14.93 4.18 -15.05
CA GLU A 32 -15.29 2.83 -15.53
C GLU A 32 -16.81 2.73 -15.77
N LYS A 33 -17.63 3.22 -14.81
CA LYS A 33 -19.09 3.30 -14.97
C LYS A 33 -19.51 4.12 -16.20
N ARG A 34 -18.90 5.29 -16.42
CA ARG A 34 -19.19 6.13 -17.61
C ARG A 34 -18.81 5.45 -18.92
N ILE A 35 -17.73 4.66 -18.94
CA ILE A 35 -17.34 3.90 -20.14
C ILE A 35 -18.40 2.84 -20.44
N ILE A 36 -18.83 2.07 -19.44
CA ILE A 36 -19.86 1.04 -19.60
C ILE A 36 -21.17 1.68 -20.08
N GLU A 37 -21.62 2.74 -19.40
CA GLU A 37 -22.83 3.50 -19.76
C GLU A 37 -22.73 4.04 -21.20
N PHE A 38 -21.58 4.59 -21.61
CA PHE A 38 -21.38 5.07 -22.97
C PHE A 38 -21.48 3.95 -24.02
N LEU A 39 -20.93 2.77 -23.74
CA LEU A 39 -21.03 1.62 -24.65
C LEU A 39 -22.48 1.14 -24.77
N GLU A 40 -23.18 1.00 -23.65
CA GLU A 40 -24.60 0.60 -23.63
C GLU A 40 -25.49 1.59 -24.39
N LEU A 41 -25.28 2.90 -24.19
CA LEU A 41 -26.05 3.94 -24.88
C LEU A 41 -25.79 3.95 -26.39
N ASN A 42 -24.54 3.74 -26.83
CA ASN A 42 -24.23 3.63 -28.26
C ASN A 42 -24.80 2.36 -28.87
N GLN A 43 -24.75 1.22 -28.18
CA GLN A 43 -25.37 -0.01 -28.64
C GLN A 43 -26.88 0.19 -28.85
N ARG A 44 -27.59 0.76 -27.86
CA ARG A 44 -29.01 1.09 -28.00
C ARG A 44 -29.27 2.02 -29.17
N ARG A 45 -28.44 3.04 -29.35
CA ARG A 45 -28.54 3.95 -30.51
C ARG A 45 -28.40 3.19 -31.83
N GLU A 46 -27.47 2.26 -31.94
CA GLU A 46 -27.27 1.44 -33.14
C GLU A 46 -28.43 0.47 -33.39
N GLU A 47 -29.00 -0.12 -32.33
CA GLU A 47 -30.22 -0.93 -32.41
C GLU A 47 -31.39 -0.11 -32.97
N LEU A 48 -31.62 1.10 -32.45
CA LEU A 48 -32.66 1.99 -32.96
C LEU A 48 -32.49 2.35 -34.44
N VAL A 49 -31.24 2.53 -34.89
CA VAL A 49 -30.94 2.77 -36.31
C VAL A 49 -31.25 1.54 -37.15
N ARG A 50 -30.88 0.35 -36.68
CA ARG A 50 -31.15 -0.93 -37.37
C ARG A 50 -32.65 -1.21 -37.46
N GLU A 51 -33.41 -1.00 -36.40
CA GLU A 51 -34.88 -1.19 -36.41
C GLU A 51 -35.55 -0.22 -37.40
N ALA A 52 -35.12 1.04 -37.43
CA ALA A 52 -35.65 2.01 -38.40
C ALA A 52 -35.35 1.61 -39.85
N GLN A 53 -34.17 1.06 -40.13
CA GLN A 53 -33.82 0.54 -41.46
C GLN A 53 -34.60 -0.73 -41.82
N PHE A 54 -34.85 -1.59 -40.84
CA PHE A 54 -35.61 -2.81 -41.01
C PHE A 54 -37.08 -2.50 -41.35
N GLU A 55 -37.72 -1.61 -40.59
CA GLU A 55 -39.08 -1.14 -40.89
C GLU A 55 -39.17 -0.47 -42.26
N GLU A 56 -38.17 0.32 -42.64
CA GLU A 56 -38.11 0.95 -43.96
C GLU A 56 -38.09 -0.11 -45.06
N ALA A 57 -37.28 -1.16 -44.91
CA ALA A 57 -37.23 -2.25 -45.87
C ALA A 57 -38.55 -3.02 -45.94
N LEU A 58 -39.18 -3.29 -44.80
CA LEU A 58 -40.49 -3.95 -44.75
C LEU A 58 -41.60 -3.10 -45.38
N ALA A 59 -41.58 -1.78 -45.16
CA ALA A 59 -42.56 -0.87 -45.74
C ALA A 59 -42.50 -0.87 -47.27
N ARG A 60 -41.28 -0.93 -47.85
CA ARG A 60 -41.11 -1.04 -49.30
C ARG A 60 -41.70 -2.35 -49.86
N ILE A 61 -41.43 -3.48 -49.20
CA ILE A 61 -41.98 -4.77 -49.62
C ILE A 61 -43.51 -4.78 -49.49
N ALA A 62 -44.06 -4.24 -48.40
CA ALA A 62 -45.51 -4.15 -48.22
C ALA A 62 -46.16 -3.28 -49.32
N GLU A 63 -45.51 -2.17 -49.69
CA GLU A 63 -45.97 -1.30 -50.77
C GLU A 63 -46.01 -2.01 -52.13
N GLU A 64 -45.02 -2.85 -52.43
CA GLU A 64 -44.99 -3.71 -53.63
C GLU A 64 -46.17 -4.69 -53.67
N ASP A 65 -46.60 -5.20 -52.51
CA ASP A 65 -47.74 -6.11 -52.36
C ASP A 65 -49.10 -5.39 -52.26
N GLY A 66 -49.12 -4.04 -52.33
CA GLY A 66 -50.33 -3.24 -52.18
C GLY A 66 -50.87 -3.14 -50.75
N ALA A 67 -50.04 -3.48 -49.75
CA ALA A 67 -50.34 -3.34 -48.33
C ALA A 67 -49.66 -2.09 -47.74
N THR A 68 -50.27 -1.49 -46.71
CA THR A 68 -49.67 -0.37 -45.98
C THR A 68 -49.18 -0.82 -44.61
N LEU A 69 -47.90 -0.61 -44.31
CA LEU A 69 -47.30 -0.89 -43.01
C LEU A 69 -47.13 0.40 -42.19
N ASP A 70 -47.62 0.42 -40.95
CA ASP A 70 -47.34 1.51 -40.02
C ASP A 70 -45.92 1.35 -39.45
N THR A 71 -45.05 2.31 -39.71
CA THR A 71 -43.63 2.26 -39.35
C THR A 71 -43.33 3.22 -38.20
N VAL A 72 -43.21 2.69 -36.99
CA VAL A 72 -43.03 3.50 -35.78
C VAL A 72 -41.60 4.03 -35.70
N PHE A 73 -40.60 3.16 -35.89
CA PHE A 73 -39.18 3.51 -35.83
C PHE A 73 -38.72 4.34 -37.03
N HIS A 74 -39.17 4.02 -38.24
CA HIS A 74 -38.81 4.78 -39.44
C HIS A 74 -39.39 6.21 -39.39
N ARG A 75 -40.68 6.36 -39.07
CA ARG A 75 -41.35 7.67 -39.01
C ARG A 75 -40.74 8.60 -37.96
N HIS A 76 -40.38 8.06 -36.80
CA HIS A 76 -39.80 8.82 -35.68
C HIS A 76 -38.25 8.77 -35.68
N GLN A 77 -37.61 8.26 -36.73
CA GLN A 77 -36.14 8.18 -36.81
C GLN A 77 -35.47 9.55 -36.61
N HIS A 78 -36.12 10.63 -37.04
CA HIS A 78 -35.62 11.99 -36.86
C HIS A 78 -35.63 12.45 -35.40
N GLU A 79 -36.59 11.98 -34.60
CA GLU A 79 -36.65 12.21 -33.15
C GLU A 79 -35.53 11.43 -32.45
N TRP A 80 -35.17 10.25 -32.94
CA TRP A 80 -34.27 9.34 -32.21
C TRP A 80 -32.80 9.47 -32.67
N GLY A 81 -32.58 9.82 -33.95
CA GLY A 81 -31.28 9.70 -34.61
C GLY A 81 -30.62 10.98 -35.13
N LYS A 82 -31.35 12.09 -35.33
CA LYS A 82 -30.73 13.30 -35.93
C LYS A 82 -29.84 14.07 -34.94
N VAL A 83 -28.54 13.78 -35.01
CA VAL A 83 -27.43 14.69 -34.69
C VAL A 83 -26.60 15.00 -35.94
N PHE A 84 -26.86 14.33 -37.08
CA PHE A 84 -25.84 14.20 -38.13
C PHE A 84 -26.12 14.89 -39.48
N THR A 85 -27.18 15.69 -39.63
CA THR A 85 -27.47 16.33 -40.93
C THR A 85 -27.03 17.78 -41.08
N SER A 86 -26.40 18.44 -40.10
CA SER A 86 -26.08 19.88 -40.21
C SER A 86 -24.59 20.25 -40.40
N LEU A 87 -23.72 19.33 -40.82
CA LEU A 87 -22.30 19.67 -41.13
C LEU A 87 -21.97 19.64 -42.63
N ILE A 88 -22.91 19.27 -43.51
CA ILE A 88 -22.64 19.18 -44.96
C ILE A 88 -23.22 20.37 -45.75
N TYR A 89 -24.14 21.16 -45.16
CA TYR A 89 -24.63 22.37 -45.81
C TYR A 89 -24.23 23.60 -45.00
N ASN A 90 -23.27 24.35 -45.54
CA ASN A 90 -22.86 25.68 -45.11
C ASN A 90 -23.96 26.70 -45.48
N THR A 91 -25.19 26.46 -45.01
CA THR A 91 -26.34 27.33 -45.23
C THR A 91 -26.46 28.28 -44.03
N PRO A 92 -26.24 29.60 -44.22
CA PRO A 92 -26.22 30.59 -43.14
C PRO A 92 -27.62 31.00 -42.62
N TYR A 93 -28.67 30.22 -42.89
CA TYR A 93 -30.03 30.49 -42.40
C TYR A 93 -30.37 29.59 -41.22
N ILE A 94 -29.97 30.03 -40.02
CA ILE A 94 -30.56 29.57 -38.76
C ILE A 94 -31.67 30.56 -38.41
N LEU A 95 -32.91 30.19 -38.72
CA LEU A 95 -34.07 30.80 -38.08
C LEU A 95 -34.83 29.69 -37.35
N PHE A 96 -34.70 29.72 -36.02
CA PHE A 96 -35.65 29.14 -35.07
C PHE A 96 -35.94 27.63 -35.21
N SER A 97 -34.94 26.78 -34.89
CA SER A 97 -35.25 25.47 -34.28
C SER A 97 -35.31 25.66 -32.77
N THR A 98 -36.37 26.33 -32.31
CA THR A 98 -36.70 26.40 -30.89
C THR A 98 -37.10 25.02 -30.43
N TYR A 99 -36.29 24.46 -29.53
CA TYR A 99 -36.66 23.37 -28.64
C TYR A 99 -37.25 22.14 -29.34
N LEU A 100 -36.37 21.31 -29.93
CA LEU A 100 -36.72 19.89 -30.05
C LEU A 100 -36.57 19.27 -28.64
N PRO A 101 -37.66 18.86 -27.99
CA PRO A 101 -37.61 18.33 -26.63
C PRO A 101 -36.82 17.01 -26.64
N ASP A 102 -35.84 16.95 -25.74
CA ASP A 102 -35.24 15.76 -25.16
C ASP A 102 -34.99 14.57 -26.10
N LYS A 103 -33.78 14.52 -26.67
CA LYS A 103 -33.17 13.26 -27.08
C LYS A 103 -32.31 12.74 -25.93
N PRO A 104 -32.88 12.10 -24.90
CA PRO A 104 -32.16 11.77 -23.66
C PRO A 104 -30.90 10.95 -23.93
N LEU A 105 -30.94 10.03 -24.91
CA LEU A 105 -29.78 9.21 -25.30
C LEU A 105 -28.63 10.04 -25.85
N VAL A 106 -28.90 10.92 -26.83
CA VAL A 106 -27.88 11.75 -27.47
C VAL A 106 -27.29 12.74 -26.47
N THR A 107 -28.15 13.43 -25.72
CA THR A 107 -27.72 14.39 -24.70
C THR A 107 -26.81 13.69 -23.71
N ARG A 108 -27.20 12.50 -23.21
CA ARG A 108 -26.40 11.74 -22.26
C ARG A 108 -25.06 11.28 -22.83
N ILE A 109 -25.02 10.77 -24.07
CA ILE A 109 -23.78 10.40 -24.76
C ILE A 109 -22.86 11.62 -24.87
N SER A 110 -23.41 12.78 -25.24
CA SER A 110 -22.65 14.03 -25.36
C SER A 110 -22.08 14.50 -24.03
N GLU A 111 -22.86 14.42 -22.93
CA GLU A 111 -22.41 14.74 -21.58
C GLU A 111 -21.23 13.85 -21.17
N ILE A 112 -21.34 12.53 -21.37
CA ILE A 112 -20.26 11.59 -21.05
C ILE A 112 -19.01 11.93 -21.87
N HIS A 113 -19.17 12.22 -23.15
CA HIS A 113 -18.07 12.61 -24.02
C HIS A 113 -17.38 13.90 -23.55
N GLU A 114 -18.13 14.92 -23.12
CA GLU A 114 -17.56 16.10 -22.49
C GLU A 114 -16.78 15.78 -21.21
N THR A 115 -17.24 14.83 -20.39
CA THR A 115 -16.47 14.41 -19.22
C THR A 115 -15.12 13.80 -19.60
N PHE A 116 -15.05 13.03 -20.69
CA PHE A 116 -13.79 12.50 -21.19
C PHE A 116 -12.88 13.60 -21.73
N LYS A 117 -13.40 14.59 -22.46
CA LYS A 117 -12.62 15.76 -22.89
C LYS A 117 -12.02 16.53 -21.70
N ARG A 118 -12.79 16.69 -20.61
CA ARG A 118 -12.29 17.31 -19.37
C ARG A 118 -11.20 16.44 -18.72
N ASP A 119 -11.34 15.12 -18.75
CA ASP A 119 -10.33 14.18 -18.25
C ASP A 119 -9.02 14.30 -19.08
N ASP A 120 -9.13 14.40 -20.41
CA ASP A 120 -8.03 14.60 -21.38
C ASP A 120 -7.32 15.93 -21.16
N ALA A 121 -8.09 17.01 -21.02
CA ALA A 121 -7.56 18.34 -20.74
C ALA A 121 -6.76 18.35 -19.42
N ARG A 122 -7.27 17.71 -18.36
CA ARG A 122 -6.53 17.60 -17.09
C ARG A 122 -5.23 16.82 -17.21
N LEU A 123 -5.19 15.80 -18.07
CA LEU A 123 -3.97 15.04 -18.31
C LEU A 123 -2.93 15.85 -19.09
N SER A 124 -3.37 16.59 -20.10
CA SER A 124 -2.50 17.37 -21.00
C SER A 124 -2.05 18.71 -20.40
N THR A 125 -2.75 19.21 -19.38
CA THR A 125 -2.40 20.49 -18.74
C THR A 125 -0.99 20.40 -18.14
N PRO A 126 -0.03 21.22 -18.60
CA PRO A 126 1.32 21.22 -18.05
C PRO A 126 1.29 21.73 -16.60
N TYR A 127 2.11 21.12 -15.75
CA TYR A 127 2.20 21.54 -14.36
C TYR A 127 3.04 22.79 -14.21
N SER A 128 2.54 23.75 -13.42
CA SER A 128 3.31 24.95 -13.09
C SER A 128 4.69 24.58 -12.52
N PRO A 129 5.77 25.24 -12.96
CA PRO A 129 7.12 24.97 -12.46
C PRO A 129 7.23 25.17 -10.94
N GLU A 130 6.43 26.07 -10.37
CA GLU A 130 6.36 26.30 -8.93
C GLU A 130 5.85 25.07 -8.17
N MET A 131 4.75 24.48 -8.65
CA MET A 131 4.19 23.25 -8.07
C MET A 131 5.20 22.10 -8.12
N LEU A 132 5.91 21.95 -9.24
CA LEU A 132 6.97 20.94 -9.37
C LEU A 132 8.13 21.19 -8.40
N ARG A 133 8.49 22.46 -8.16
CA ARG A 133 9.50 22.84 -7.17
C ARG A 133 9.07 22.43 -5.76
N ILE A 134 7.83 22.71 -5.36
CA ILE A 134 7.26 22.32 -4.06
C ILE A 134 7.29 20.80 -3.89
N ILE A 135 6.87 20.04 -4.90
CA ILE A 135 6.89 18.57 -4.86
C ILE A 135 8.32 18.03 -4.71
N LYS A 136 9.29 18.61 -5.44
CA LYS A 136 10.70 18.24 -5.33
C LYS A 136 11.25 18.55 -3.94
N GLN A 137 10.93 19.71 -3.38
CA GLN A 137 11.34 20.11 -2.04
C GLN A 137 10.78 19.16 -0.97
N ALA A 138 9.47 18.90 -1.00
CA ALA A 138 8.84 17.94 -0.08
C ALA A 138 9.46 16.54 -0.16
N ARG A 139 9.88 16.11 -1.36
CA ARG A 139 10.61 14.84 -1.53
C ARG A 139 11.99 14.87 -0.88
N ARG A 140 12.75 15.97 -1.04
CA ARG A 140 14.06 16.15 -0.41
C ARG A 140 13.93 16.12 1.11
N GLU A 141 12.98 16.87 1.67
CA GLU A 141 12.71 16.90 3.12
C GLU A 141 12.30 15.53 3.66
N LYS A 142 11.44 14.79 2.94
CA LYS A 142 11.08 13.43 3.32
C LYS A 142 12.30 12.50 3.38
N ILE A 143 13.19 12.56 2.40
CA ILE A 143 14.42 11.76 2.37
C ILE A 143 15.30 12.15 3.55
N ALA A 144 15.54 13.45 3.76
CA ALA A 144 16.32 13.94 4.89
C ALA A 144 15.74 13.49 6.25
N ASN A 145 14.42 13.54 6.42
CA ASN A 145 13.74 13.06 7.63
C ASN A 145 13.94 11.55 7.84
N LYS A 146 13.86 10.75 6.77
CA LYS A 146 14.09 9.30 6.84
C LYS A 146 15.55 8.96 7.12
N THR A 147 16.50 9.72 6.58
CA THR A 147 17.92 9.57 6.90
C THR A 147 18.18 9.88 8.38
N ARG A 148 17.65 11.00 8.90
CA ARG A 148 17.75 11.36 10.33
C ARG A 148 17.10 10.32 11.26
N GLU A 149 15.98 9.72 10.85
CA GLU A 149 15.34 8.62 11.59
C GLU A 149 16.24 7.37 11.61
N LEU A 150 16.85 7.00 10.49
CA LEU A 150 17.78 5.87 10.40
C LEU A 150 19.07 6.10 11.20
N GLU A 151 19.60 7.32 11.23
CA GLU A 151 20.76 7.67 12.06
C GLU A 151 20.46 7.53 13.55
N ARG A 152 19.28 7.96 14.00
CA ARG A 152 18.83 7.74 15.39
C ARG A 152 18.73 6.25 15.71
N GLU A 153 18.18 5.44 14.80
CA GLU A 153 18.14 3.99 14.97
C GLU A 153 19.53 3.36 15.08
N ARG A 154 20.50 3.84 14.28
CA ARG A 154 21.91 3.40 14.33
C ARG A 154 22.58 3.77 15.65
N ARG A 155 22.26 4.92 16.22
CA ARG A 155 22.69 5.34 17.57
C ARG A 155 22.01 4.56 18.71
N GLY A 156 21.18 3.57 18.38
CA GLY A 156 20.50 2.72 19.35
C GLY A 156 19.10 3.20 19.76
N VAL A 157 18.67 4.40 19.35
CA VAL A 157 17.35 4.96 19.73
C VAL A 157 16.22 4.04 19.29
N MET A 158 15.28 3.78 20.19
CA MET A 158 14.10 2.96 19.93
C MET A 158 13.02 3.77 19.19
N THR A 159 13.04 3.73 17.85
CA THR A 159 12.00 4.35 17.02
C THR A 159 10.78 3.44 16.85
N PRO A 160 9.59 4.00 16.52
CA PRO A 160 8.41 3.20 16.17
C PRO A 160 8.66 2.22 15.01
N ARG A 161 9.50 2.60 14.04
CA ARG A 161 9.89 1.75 12.92
C ARG A 161 10.73 0.55 13.39
N LYS A 162 11.71 0.76 14.27
CA LYS A 162 12.52 -0.31 14.88
C LYS A 162 11.64 -1.29 15.66
N LEU A 163 10.71 -0.77 16.48
CA LEU A 163 9.75 -1.59 17.22
C LEU A 163 8.87 -2.42 16.30
N ARG A 164 8.32 -1.82 15.24
CA ARG A 164 7.50 -2.54 14.26
C ARG A 164 8.28 -3.68 13.58
N ARG A 165 9.56 -3.44 13.23
CA ARG A 165 10.41 -4.47 12.63
C ARG A 165 10.77 -5.58 13.61
N GLN A 166 11.02 -5.27 14.88
CA GLN A 166 11.24 -6.28 15.91
C GLN A 166 10.00 -7.16 16.14
N ARG A 167 8.81 -6.55 16.07
CA ARG A 167 7.51 -7.24 16.19
C ARG A 167 7.12 -8.07 14.97
N GLN A 168 7.72 -7.83 13.79
CA GLN A 168 7.48 -8.67 12.61
C GLN A 168 8.09 -10.04 12.86
N GLY A 169 7.25 -11.06 13.07
CA GLY A 169 7.66 -12.45 13.19
C GLY A 169 7.23 -13.30 12.00
N PRO A 170 7.84 -14.47 11.78
CA PRO A 170 7.27 -15.45 10.89
C PRO A 170 5.89 -15.87 11.44
N PRO A 171 4.98 -16.33 10.56
CA PRO A 171 3.66 -16.81 10.98
C PRO A 171 3.75 -17.86 12.10
N SER A 172 2.69 -17.98 12.90
CA SER A 172 2.64 -18.88 14.07
C SER A 172 2.99 -20.34 13.72
N HIS A 173 2.48 -20.85 12.59
CA HIS A 173 2.77 -22.21 12.13
C HIS A 173 4.25 -22.42 11.78
N VAL A 174 4.93 -21.40 11.24
CA VAL A 174 6.38 -21.46 10.99
C VAL A 174 7.14 -21.41 12.32
N LEU A 175 6.74 -20.53 13.24
CA LEU A 175 7.36 -20.42 14.57
C LEU A 175 7.31 -21.73 15.37
N ALA A 176 6.23 -22.49 15.24
CA ALA A 176 6.07 -23.78 15.91
C ALA A 176 7.11 -24.81 15.44
N ASN A 177 7.51 -24.73 14.16
CA ASN A 177 8.47 -25.66 13.56
C ASN A 177 9.93 -25.22 13.72
N LEU A 178 10.18 -23.98 14.19
CA LEU A 178 11.54 -23.49 14.41
C LEU A 178 12.09 -24.02 15.74
N THR A 179 13.35 -24.45 15.70
CA THR A 179 14.12 -24.69 16.92
C THR A 179 14.35 -23.39 17.68
N ASP A 180 14.61 -23.44 18.98
CA ASP A 180 14.84 -22.23 19.78
C ASP A 180 16.07 -21.44 19.32
N ARG A 181 17.10 -22.14 18.82
CA ARG A 181 18.25 -21.52 18.16
C ARG A 181 17.83 -20.73 16.92
N GLN A 182 16.97 -21.30 16.08
CA GLN A 182 16.47 -20.59 14.89
C GLN A 182 15.58 -19.40 15.27
N LYS A 183 14.71 -19.53 16.29
CA LYS A 183 13.92 -18.41 16.83
C LYS A 183 14.82 -17.28 17.33
N HIS A 184 15.90 -17.61 18.02
CA HIS A 184 16.88 -16.64 18.50
C HIS A 184 17.59 -15.95 17.33
N MET A 185 18.10 -16.71 16.36
CA MET A 185 18.77 -16.17 15.17
C MET A 185 17.84 -15.22 14.38
N ASP A 186 16.59 -15.61 14.18
CA ASP A 186 15.58 -14.77 13.53
C ASP A 186 15.29 -13.48 14.32
N LYS A 187 15.14 -13.57 15.65
CA LYS A 187 15.01 -12.39 16.53
C LYS A 187 16.20 -11.44 16.40
N VAL A 188 17.43 -11.97 16.40
CA VAL A 188 18.68 -11.21 16.27
C VAL A 188 18.80 -10.57 14.89
N ALA A 189 18.45 -11.30 13.82
CA ALA A 189 18.51 -10.83 12.45
C ALA A 189 17.61 -9.62 12.17
N ARG A 190 16.54 -9.42 12.95
CA ARG A 190 15.65 -8.23 12.84
C ARG A 190 16.25 -6.95 13.43
N SER A 191 17.39 -7.01 14.11
CA SER A 191 18.07 -5.83 14.64
C SER A 191 18.72 -4.99 13.52
N VAL A 192 18.96 -3.68 13.79
CA VAL A 192 19.48 -2.75 12.76
C VAL A 192 20.98 -3.00 12.52
N SER A 193 21.69 -3.49 13.53
CA SER A 193 23.15 -3.64 13.45
C SER A 193 23.56 -4.50 12.26
N GLU A 194 24.64 -4.10 11.61
CA GLU A 194 25.31 -4.85 10.54
C GLU A 194 26.72 -5.27 10.97
N ILE A 195 27.01 -5.20 12.28
CA ILE A 195 28.32 -5.45 12.88
C ILE A 195 28.19 -6.59 13.92
N GLY A 196 29.31 -7.28 14.19
CA GLY A 196 29.44 -8.24 15.29
C GLY A 196 28.61 -9.51 15.12
N TYR A 197 28.11 -10.05 16.24
CA TYR A 197 27.27 -11.25 16.25
C TYR A 197 26.03 -11.13 15.34
N VAL A 198 25.41 -9.95 15.27
CA VAL A 198 24.25 -9.72 14.39
C VAL A 198 24.61 -9.93 12.92
N ALA A 199 25.78 -9.45 12.51
CA ALA A 199 26.28 -9.61 11.15
C ALA A 199 26.53 -11.08 10.82
N GLN A 200 27.14 -11.83 11.74
CA GLN A 200 27.37 -13.27 11.60
C GLN A 200 26.04 -14.02 11.42
N VAL A 201 25.04 -13.75 12.27
CA VAL A 201 23.71 -14.36 12.18
C VAL A 201 23.01 -14.02 10.86
N LYS A 202 23.06 -12.75 10.43
CA LYS A 202 22.49 -12.31 9.15
C LYS A 202 23.17 -13.00 7.96
N LYS A 203 24.50 -13.12 7.98
CA LYS A 203 25.27 -13.83 6.95
C LYS A 203 24.91 -15.31 6.90
N ALA A 204 24.79 -15.96 8.07
CA ALA A 204 24.36 -17.36 8.18
C ALA A 204 22.95 -17.60 7.64
N LEU A 205 22.05 -16.62 7.77
CA LEU A 205 20.70 -16.63 7.20
C LEU A 205 20.64 -16.16 5.72
N GLY A 206 21.78 -15.87 5.08
CA GLY A 206 21.86 -15.50 3.67
C GLY A 206 21.53 -14.03 3.35
N PHE A 207 21.49 -13.14 4.35
CA PHE A 207 21.30 -11.71 4.10
C PHE A 207 22.54 -11.09 3.46
N LYS A 208 22.34 -10.25 2.45
CA LYS A 208 23.40 -9.44 1.84
C LYS A 208 23.71 -8.24 2.75
N LEU A 209 24.87 -8.28 3.40
CA LEU A 209 25.39 -7.15 4.18
C LEU A 209 26.00 -6.09 3.26
N ARG A 210 25.98 -4.83 3.68
CA ARG A 210 26.60 -3.74 2.90
C ARG A 210 28.11 -3.89 2.84
N ASN A 211 28.71 -4.28 3.97
CA ASN A 211 30.12 -4.62 4.10
C ASN A 211 30.19 -6.09 4.52
N ALA A 212 30.71 -6.96 3.65
CA ALA A 212 30.77 -8.40 3.91
C ALA A 212 31.70 -8.76 5.09
N GLU A 213 32.64 -7.87 5.41
CA GLU A 213 33.66 -8.01 6.46
C GLU A 213 33.28 -7.27 7.76
N ALA A 214 32.10 -6.64 7.84
CA ALA A 214 31.71 -5.89 9.04
C ALA A 214 31.56 -6.75 10.32
N TRP A 215 31.51 -8.07 10.19
CA TRP A 215 31.52 -8.98 11.34
C TRP A 215 32.91 -9.12 11.96
N ASP A 216 33.98 -8.92 11.18
CA ASP A 216 35.39 -9.08 11.59
C ASP A 216 35.91 -7.87 12.38
N VAL A 217 35.18 -6.75 12.34
CA VAL A 217 35.53 -5.52 13.06
C VAL A 217 35.48 -5.71 14.59
N GLU A 218 34.67 -6.65 15.10
CA GLU A 218 34.62 -6.96 16.54
C GLU A 218 35.69 -7.96 16.99
N ASP A 219 36.22 -8.79 16.10
CA ASP A 219 37.27 -9.75 16.44
C ASP A 219 38.64 -9.07 16.69
N GLY A 220 38.69 -7.75 16.44
CA GLY A 220 39.89 -6.93 16.57
C GLY A 220 40.95 -7.27 15.51
N PRO A 221 41.99 -6.45 15.36
CA PRO A 221 43.16 -6.88 14.60
C PRO A 221 43.68 -8.20 15.19
N PRO A 222 44.14 -9.16 14.37
CA PRO A 222 44.57 -10.47 14.86
C PRO A 222 45.67 -10.42 15.94
N GLY A 223 46.43 -9.32 16.00
CA GLY A 223 47.42 -9.06 17.06
C GLY A 223 46.84 -8.76 18.44
N ASP A 224 45.58 -8.31 18.54
CA ASP A 224 44.93 -7.95 19.81
C ASP A 224 44.15 -9.13 20.44
N ARG A 225 43.97 -10.25 19.73
CA ARG A 225 43.26 -11.44 20.24
C ARG A 225 43.83 -11.96 21.57
N PRO A 226 45.15 -12.12 21.74
CA PRO A 226 45.71 -12.60 23.02
C PRO A 226 45.41 -11.66 24.20
N ARG A 227 45.27 -10.35 23.93
CA ARG A 227 44.91 -9.37 24.96
C ARG A 227 43.44 -9.51 25.35
N LEU A 228 42.56 -9.61 24.35
CA LEU A 228 41.12 -9.80 24.56
C LEU A 228 40.82 -11.12 25.27
N ASP A 229 41.49 -12.21 24.91
CA ASP A 229 41.34 -13.52 25.55
C ASP A 229 41.74 -13.48 27.04
N ARG A 230 42.83 -12.78 27.38
CA ARG A 230 43.21 -12.57 28.79
C ARG A 230 42.16 -11.76 29.55
N MET A 231 41.66 -10.68 28.96
CA MET A 231 40.59 -9.87 29.59
C MET A 231 39.32 -10.70 29.80
N LEU A 232 38.96 -11.56 28.84
CA LEU A 232 37.82 -12.48 28.96
C LEU A 232 38.02 -13.47 30.12
N GLN A 233 39.20 -14.08 30.22
CA GLN A 233 39.55 -14.99 31.31
C GLN A 233 39.48 -14.29 32.69
N GLU A 234 39.97 -13.05 32.77
CA GLU A 234 39.89 -12.24 34.00
C GLU A 234 38.44 -11.95 34.40
N ILE A 235 37.59 -11.57 33.43
CA ILE A 235 36.16 -11.32 33.66
C ILE A 235 35.45 -12.61 34.09
N ASP A 236 35.74 -13.75 33.47
CA ASP A 236 35.14 -15.03 33.81
C ASP A 236 35.55 -15.49 35.21
N ALA A 237 36.84 -15.37 35.56
CA ALA A 237 37.33 -15.66 36.90
C ALA A 237 36.64 -14.79 37.97
N GLU A 238 36.46 -13.49 37.68
CA GLU A 238 35.76 -12.56 38.57
C GLU A 238 34.27 -12.88 38.67
N ASN A 239 33.60 -13.20 37.57
CA ASN A 239 32.19 -13.60 37.56
C ASN A 239 31.96 -14.89 38.36
N LEU A 240 32.86 -15.86 38.25
CA LEU A 240 32.83 -17.09 39.05
C LEU A 240 32.98 -16.79 40.56
N ARG A 241 33.93 -15.92 40.93
CA ARG A 241 34.06 -15.46 42.32
C ARG A 241 32.79 -14.80 42.84
N ARG A 242 32.16 -13.93 42.03
CA ARG A 242 30.90 -13.27 42.40
C ARG A 242 29.76 -14.27 42.58
N ARG A 243 29.64 -15.28 41.71
CA ARG A 243 28.63 -16.34 41.84
C ARG A 243 28.83 -17.16 43.12
N ALA A 244 30.06 -17.59 43.40
CA ALA A 244 30.37 -18.32 44.62
C ALA A 244 30.02 -17.52 45.88
N LYS A 245 30.35 -16.22 45.90
CA LYS A 245 29.99 -15.32 47.01
C LYS A 245 28.47 -15.13 47.15
N TRP A 246 27.76 -15.04 46.03
CA TRP A 246 26.29 -14.98 46.03
C TRP A 246 25.65 -16.25 46.57
N GLU A 247 26.15 -17.42 46.16
CA GLU A 247 25.69 -18.72 46.65
C GLU A 247 25.97 -18.89 48.15
N GLU A 248 27.15 -18.48 48.62
CA GLU A 248 27.49 -18.49 50.04
C GLU A 248 26.55 -17.59 50.86
N ASN A 249 26.28 -16.38 50.37
CA ASN A 249 25.35 -15.45 51.02
C ASN A 249 23.91 -15.98 51.01
N ALA A 250 23.46 -16.57 49.89
CA ALA A 250 22.14 -17.17 49.79
C ALA A 250 21.99 -18.36 50.75
N ALA A 251 23.02 -19.20 50.88
CA ALA A 251 23.05 -20.31 51.84
C ALA A 251 22.96 -19.80 53.30
N LYS A 252 23.72 -18.75 53.64
CA LYS A 252 23.64 -18.11 54.97
C LYS A 252 22.23 -17.59 55.25
N GLN A 253 21.61 -16.91 54.28
CA GLN A 253 20.25 -16.37 54.43
C GLN A 253 19.20 -17.47 54.61
N ILE A 254 19.30 -18.59 53.89
CA ILE A 254 18.41 -19.75 54.05
C ILE A 254 18.58 -20.39 55.43
N CYS A 255 19.82 -20.52 55.92
CA CYS A 255 20.10 -21.04 57.26
C CYS A 255 19.55 -20.13 58.36
N GLU A 256 19.67 -18.81 58.20
CA GLU A 256 19.17 -17.83 59.17
C GLU A 256 17.62 -17.86 59.24
N VAL A 257 16.92 -17.98 58.12
CA VAL A 257 15.45 -18.10 58.09
C VAL A 257 14.96 -19.39 58.74
N ARG A 258 15.67 -20.52 58.59
CA ARG A 258 15.31 -21.80 59.25
C ARG A 258 15.44 -21.76 60.78
N PHE A 259 16.24 -20.86 61.35
CA PHE A 259 16.41 -20.77 62.80
C PHE A 259 15.25 -20.06 63.52
N TYR A 260 14.40 -19.34 62.80
CA TYR A 260 13.28 -18.59 63.38
C TYR A 260 11.91 -19.29 63.22
N GLU A 261 11.83 -20.44 62.52
CA GLU A 261 10.55 -21.14 62.26
C GLU A 261 10.25 -22.32 63.20
N THR A 262 11.12 -22.66 64.15
CA THR A 262 10.76 -23.58 65.24
C THR A 262 10.39 -22.79 66.50
N PRO A 263 9.09 -22.50 66.75
CA PRO A 263 8.68 -21.90 68.01
C PRO A 263 9.03 -22.87 69.16
N PRO A 264 9.79 -22.42 70.17
CA PRO A 264 10.07 -23.23 71.34
C PRO A 264 8.77 -23.38 72.14
N GLY A 265 8.02 -24.46 71.90
CA GLY A 265 6.82 -24.78 72.70
C GLY A 265 5.67 -25.50 72.01
N SER A 266 5.73 -25.85 70.72
CA SER A 266 4.67 -26.68 70.12
C SER A 266 4.85 -28.15 70.49
N HIS A 267 4.45 -28.52 71.71
CA HIS A 267 4.18 -29.91 72.05
C HIS A 267 3.05 -30.43 71.15
N LEU A 268 3.42 -31.20 70.14
CA LEU A 268 2.47 -32.01 69.37
C LEU A 268 1.86 -33.04 70.32
N ILE A 269 0.67 -32.72 70.84
CA ILE A 269 -0.19 -33.67 71.55
C ILE A 269 -0.64 -34.69 70.51
N PHE A 270 0.04 -35.85 70.47
CA PHE A 270 -0.47 -37.03 69.78
C PHE A 270 -1.70 -37.53 70.55
N LYS A 271 -2.89 -37.28 70.01
CA LYS A 271 -4.11 -37.97 70.44
C LYS A 271 -4.15 -39.32 69.74
N SER A 272 -4.11 -40.38 70.54
CA SER A 272 -4.46 -41.77 70.18
C SER A 272 -5.94 -41.92 69.90
#